data_AF-Q7V1L0-F1
#
_entry.id   AF-Q7V1L0-F1
#
_cell.length_a   1.000
_cell.length_b   1.000
_cell.length_c   1.000
_cell.angle_alpha   90.00
_cell.angle_beta   90.00
_cell.angle_gamma   90.00
#
_symmetry.space_group_name_H-M   'P 1'
#
loop_
_entity.id
_entity.type
_entity.pdbx_description
1 polymer ?
#
loop_
_entity_poly.entity_id
_entity_poly.type
_entity_poly.pdbx_seq_one_letter_code
_entity_poly.pdbx_strand_id
1 'polypeptide(L)'
;MIIKFSLLRLSIIILLVILFPLAQKQWLNLYLFDINNLSIYKLLYYLSGLIVPILVIINSLNKFTYYKFNFHKKNNNYSDISGKSLFIITLVILSLLSILISNYIFINLKIILNLLMINNEYLVQYDIDKQILFIVITSIFLIFKKTKFLLKKIILTNFFIFSIINWYSQINNSSLNNVIPFNIFKFENINFVNINFVNIIFLLAIETMFYLWSYISYNSYLSDWNVPRPYKKEVTPIFNVIIFYLLVILYYSILFK
;
A
#
# COMPACT_ATOMS: atom_id res chain seq x y z
N MET A 1 10.02 -6.01 -17.73
CA MET A 1 9.52 -5.16 -18.83
C MET A 1 9.73 -3.72 -18.40
N ILE A 2 10.78 -3.09 -18.91
CA ILE A 2 11.11 -1.69 -18.61
C ILE A 2 9.97 -0.86 -19.17
N ILE A 3 9.24 -0.17 -18.32
CA ILE A 3 8.29 0.80 -18.81
C ILE A 3 9.14 1.97 -19.34
N LYS A 4 9.47 1.95 -20.64
CA LYS A 4 9.81 3.18 -21.36
C LYS A 4 8.51 3.99 -21.40
N PHE A 5 8.23 4.73 -20.34
CA PHE A 5 7.31 5.84 -20.49
C PHE A 5 8.03 6.83 -21.38
N SER A 6 7.58 6.96 -22.64
CA SER A 6 7.87 8.18 -23.37
C SER A 6 7.34 9.35 -22.53
N LEU A 7 8.03 10.49 -22.55
CA LEU A 7 7.57 11.72 -21.88
C LEU A 7 6.08 11.98 -22.14
N LEU A 8 5.64 11.73 -23.38
CA LEU A 8 4.24 11.81 -23.81
C LEU A 8 3.29 10.85 -23.07
N ARG A 9 3.68 9.60 -22.81
CA ARG A 9 2.83 8.68 -22.03
C ARG A 9 2.75 9.10 -20.57
N LEU A 10 3.85 9.58 -19.99
CA LEU A 10 3.86 10.09 -18.62
C LEU A 10 2.96 11.32 -18.48
N SER A 11 3.03 12.26 -19.43
CA SER A 11 2.21 13.47 -19.42
C SER A 11 0.71 13.15 -19.56
N ILE A 12 0.35 12.19 -20.43
CA ILE A 12 -1.04 11.72 -20.55
C ILE A 12 -1.53 11.10 -19.23
N ILE A 13 -0.70 10.29 -18.56
CA ILE A 13 -1.07 9.69 -17.27
C ILE A 13 -1.27 10.77 -16.22
N ILE A 14 -0.36 11.73 -16.10
CA ILE A 14 -0.49 12.84 -15.14
C ILE A 14 -1.77 13.63 -15.40
N LEU A 15 -2.07 13.92 -16.67
CA LEU A 15 -3.30 14.60 -17.07
C LEU A 15 -4.55 13.81 -16.67
N LEU A 16 -4.59 12.50 -16.92
CA LEU A 16 -5.70 11.65 -16.51
C LEU A 16 -5.86 11.58 -14.98
N VAL A 17 -4.74 11.49 -14.26
CA VAL A 17 -4.71 11.48 -12.79
C VAL A 17 -5.28 12.78 -12.20
N ILE A 18 -5.17 13.91 -12.91
CA ILE A 18 -5.74 15.20 -12.51
C ILE A 18 -7.21 15.32 -12.93
N LEU A 19 -7.55 14.94 -14.16
CA LEU A 19 -8.92 15.10 -14.70
C LEU A 19 -9.93 14.16 -14.06
N PHE A 20 -9.54 12.91 -13.79
CA PHE A 20 -10.43 11.90 -13.26
C PHE A 20 -11.05 12.26 -11.88
N PRO A 21 -10.28 12.71 -10.87
CA PRO A 21 -10.86 13.12 -9.59
C PRO A 21 -11.75 14.37 -9.70
N LEU A 22 -11.49 15.27 -10.68
CA LEU A 22 -12.37 16.41 -10.94
C LEU A 22 -13.73 15.96 -11.49
N ALA A 23 -13.74 15.01 -12.44
CA ALA A 23 -14.96 14.42 -12.96
C ALA A 23 -15.75 13.67 -11.87
N GLN A 24 -15.06 12.96 -10.98
CA GLN A 24 -15.70 12.30 -9.83
C GLN A 24 -16.38 13.28 -8.88
N LYS A 25 -15.78 14.45 -8.62
CA LYS A 25 -16.45 15.49 -7.82
C LYS A 25 -17.71 16.02 -8.48
N GLN A 26 -17.70 16.18 -9.81
CA GLN A 26 -18.90 16.57 -10.54
C GLN A 26 -20.00 15.51 -10.41
N TRP A 27 -19.65 14.22 -10.48
CA TRP A 27 -20.60 13.13 -10.24
C TRP A 27 -21.14 13.12 -8.80
N LEU A 28 -20.32 13.44 -7.79
CA LEU A 28 -20.79 13.63 -6.42
C LEU A 28 -21.81 14.77 -6.32
N ASN A 29 -21.55 15.90 -6.97
CA ASN A 29 -22.50 17.02 -6.97
C ASN A 29 -23.84 16.60 -7.59
N LEU A 30 -23.80 15.92 -8.75
CA LEU A 30 -25.02 15.38 -9.39
C LEU A 30 -25.75 14.36 -8.52
N TYR A 31 -24.99 13.49 -7.83
CA TYR A 31 -25.55 12.56 -6.85
C TYR A 31 -26.31 13.29 -5.72
N LEU A 32 -25.75 14.39 -5.18
CA LEU A 32 -26.39 15.16 -4.11
C LEU A 32 -27.66 15.90 -4.56
N PHE A 33 -27.77 16.25 -5.85
CA PHE A 33 -28.97 16.89 -6.40
C PHE A 33 -30.15 15.91 -6.58
N ASP A 34 -29.90 14.61 -6.66
CA ASP A 34 -30.91 13.58 -6.91
C ASP A 34 -31.37 12.94 -5.59
N ILE A 35 -32.24 13.65 -4.86
CA ILE A 35 -32.68 13.34 -3.48
C ILE A 35 -33.46 12.01 -3.40
N ASN A 36 -34.03 11.53 -4.51
CA ASN A 36 -34.92 10.37 -4.52
C ASN A 36 -34.42 9.24 -5.45
N ASN A 37 -34.15 8.07 -4.83
CA ASN A 37 -33.84 6.76 -5.43
C ASN A 37 -32.46 6.52 -6.06
N LEU A 38 -32.16 5.23 -6.27
CA LEU A 38 -30.98 4.66 -6.92
C LEU A 38 -30.75 5.29 -8.32
N SER A 39 -30.10 6.46 -8.36
CA SER A 39 -29.72 7.10 -9.60
C SER A 39 -28.48 6.44 -10.21
N ILE A 40 -28.39 6.45 -11.53
CA ILE A 40 -27.22 5.94 -12.27
C ILE A 40 -25.95 6.68 -11.81
N TYR A 41 -26.07 7.96 -11.46
CA TYR A 41 -24.98 8.79 -10.92
C TYR A 41 -24.49 8.30 -9.56
N LYS A 42 -25.39 7.85 -8.68
CA LYS A 42 -25.02 7.20 -7.42
C LYS A 42 -24.16 5.97 -7.69
N LEU A 43 -24.62 5.07 -8.54
CA LEU A 43 -23.89 3.84 -8.87
C LEU A 43 -22.52 4.12 -9.50
N LEU A 44 -22.46 5.06 -10.46
CA LEU A 44 -21.22 5.51 -11.09
C LEU A 44 -20.25 6.08 -10.05
N TYR A 45 -20.72 6.92 -9.13
CA TYR A 45 -19.89 7.49 -8.08
C TYR A 45 -19.34 6.40 -7.15
N TYR A 46 -20.18 5.46 -6.68
CA TYR A 46 -19.74 4.33 -5.85
C TYR A 46 -18.66 3.49 -6.54
N LEU A 47 -18.89 3.07 -7.79
CA LEU A 47 -17.91 2.29 -8.54
C LEU A 47 -16.62 3.07 -8.80
N SER A 48 -16.72 4.39 -8.99
CA SER A 48 -15.56 5.21 -9.31
C SER A 48 -14.49 5.19 -8.21
N GLY A 49 -14.89 5.13 -6.94
CA GLY A 49 -13.95 5.06 -5.81
C GLY A 49 -13.21 3.72 -5.68
N LEU A 50 -13.72 2.67 -6.31
CA LEU A 50 -13.07 1.35 -6.31
C LEU A 50 -12.00 1.22 -7.39
N ILE A 51 -12.02 2.08 -8.41
CA ILE A 51 -11.11 2.02 -9.55
C ILE A 51 -9.65 2.12 -9.10
N VAL A 52 -9.32 3.10 -8.27
CA VAL A 52 -7.93 3.32 -7.82
C VAL A 52 -7.41 2.18 -6.93
N PRO A 53 -8.16 1.71 -5.91
CA PRO A 53 -7.75 0.54 -5.14
C PRO A 53 -7.51 -0.71 -6.01
N ILE A 54 -8.39 -0.98 -6.98
CA ILE A 54 -8.24 -2.08 -7.93
C ILE A 54 -6.96 -1.91 -8.77
N LEU A 55 -6.71 -0.70 -9.28
CA LEU A 55 -5.50 -0.39 -10.06
C LEU A 55 -4.23 -0.61 -9.24
N VAL A 56 -4.22 -0.21 -7.96
CA VAL A 56 -3.10 -0.45 -7.04
C VAL A 56 -2.83 -1.94 -6.88
N ILE A 57 -3.87 -2.75 -6.66
CA ILE A 57 -3.73 -4.21 -6.48
C ILE A 57 -3.21 -4.86 -7.76
N ILE A 58 -3.78 -4.54 -8.91
CA ILE A 58 -3.37 -5.11 -10.21
C ILE A 58 -1.91 -4.75 -10.51
N ASN A 59 -1.51 -3.48 -10.35
CA ASN A 59 -0.13 -3.08 -10.60
C ASN A 59 0.83 -3.73 -9.59
N SER A 60 0.45 -3.78 -8.31
CA SER A 60 1.26 -4.43 -7.29
C SER A 60 1.51 -5.89 -7.60
N LEU A 61 0.44 -6.66 -7.92
CA LEU A 61 0.53 -8.08 -8.20
C LEU A 61 1.25 -8.40 -9.51
N ASN A 62 1.09 -7.58 -10.55
CA ASN A 62 1.67 -7.89 -11.86
C ASN A 62 3.09 -7.36 -12.03
N LYS A 63 3.39 -6.17 -11.46
CA LYS A 63 4.66 -5.47 -11.69
C LYS A 63 5.59 -5.48 -10.48
N PHE A 64 5.06 -5.61 -9.27
CA PHE A 64 5.82 -5.43 -8.03
C PHE A 64 6.02 -6.72 -7.20
N THR A 65 5.68 -7.90 -7.74
CA THR A 65 5.81 -9.20 -7.04
C THR A 65 6.96 -10.05 -7.60
N TYR A 66 6.95 -10.30 -8.90
CA TYR A 66 7.85 -11.23 -9.58
C TYR A 66 9.01 -10.47 -10.22
N TYR A 67 9.87 -9.91 -9.38
CA TYR A 67 11.10 -9.31 -9.85
C TYR A 67 12.01 -10.40 -10.43
N LYS A 68 12.30 -10.29 -11.72
CA LYS A 68 13.33 -11.08 -12.39
C LYS A 68 14.58 -10.21 -12.46
N PHE A 69 15.59 -10.58 -11.69
CA PHE A 69 16.89 -9.93 -11.74
C PHE A 69 17.77 -10.69 -12.73
N ASN A 70 18.40 -9.96 -13.65
CA ASN A 70 19.19 -10.56 -14.73
C ASN A 70 20.65 -10.11 -14.59
N PHE A 71 21.42 -10.93 -13.90
CA PHE A 71 22.82 -10.68 -13.60
C PHE A 71 23.79 -11.25 -14.64
N HIS A 72 23.31 -11.72 -15.80
CA HIS A 72 24.18 -12.27 -16.85
C HIS A 72 25.15 -11.22 -17.44
N LYS A 73 24.93 -9.93 -17.20
CA LYS A 73 25.95 -8.88 -17.41
C LYS A 73 26.75 -8.67 -16.13
N LYS A 74 27.48 -9.68 -15.69
CA LYS A 74 28.61 -9.50 -14.77
C LYS A 74 29.63 -8.63 -15.48
N ASN A 75 29.67 -7.34 -15.17
CA ASN A 75 30.92 -6.61 -15.35
C ASN A 75 31.84 -7.14 -14.24
N ASN A 76 32.93 -7.80 -14.60
CA ASN A 76 33.92 -8.43 -13.70
C ASN A 76 34.53 -7.48 -12.63
N ASN A 77 34.14 -6.20 -12.60
CA ASN A 77 34.76 -5.14 -11.82
C ASN A 77 33.98 -4.74 -10.55
N TYR A 78 32.78 -5.29 -10.31
CA TYR A 78 32.02 -4.99 -9.09
C TYR A 78 32.13 -6.13 -8.10
N SER A 79 32.63 -5.83 -6.90
CA SER A 79 32.63 -6.75 -5.77
C SER A 79 31.19 -7.05 -5.33
N ASP A 80 30.87 -8.32 -5.20
CA ASP A 80 29.62 -8.76 -4.59
C ASP A 80 29.58 -8.39 -3.10
N ILE A 81 28.37 -8.30 -2.53
CA ILE A 81 28.17 -8.06 -1.10
C ILE A 81 28.13 -9.42 -0.39
N SER A 82 29.04 -9.66 0.55
CA SER A 82 29.15 -10.95 1.25
C SER A 82 29.54 -10.78 2.72
N GLY A 83 29.54 -11.88 3.48
CA GLY A 83 30.02 -11.93 4.87
C GLY A 83 29.26 -11.00 5.83
N LYS A 84 29.97 -10.36 6.77
CA LYS A 84 29.32 -9.59 7.86
C LYS A 84 28.41 -8.46 7.37
N SER A 85 28.74 -7.80 6.25
CA SER A 85 27.92 -6.70 5.73
C SER A 85 26.55 -7.16 5.24
N LEU A 86 26.48 -8.30 4.53
CA LEU A 86 25.19 -8.81 4.08
C LEU A 86 24.35 -9.30 5.26
N PHE A 87 24.95 -9.66 6.41
CA PHE A 87 24.22 -10.07 7.64
C PHE A 87 23.52 -8.91 8.29
N ILE A 88 24.21 -7.79 8.39
CA ILE A 88 23.62 -6.56 8.91
C ILE A 88 22.50 -6.10 7.96
N ILE A 89 22.73 -6.12 6.65
CA ILE A 89 21.75 -5.70 5.64
C ILE A 89 20.49 -6.58 5.68
N THR A 90 20.65 -7.91 5.72
CA THR A 90 19.51 -8.84 5.80
C THR A 90 18.71 -8.63 7.07
N LEU A 91 19.37 -8.51 8.21
CA LEU A 91 18.72 -8.35 9.51
C LEU A 91 17.96 -7.01 9.58
N VAL A 92 18.56 -5.91 9.14
CA VAL A 92 17.91 -4.59 9.11
C VAL A 92 16.70 -4.59 8.16
N ILE A 93 16.83 -5.08 6.93
CA ILE A 93 15.71 -5.03 5.97
C ILE A 93 14.58 -5.97 6.38
N LEU A 94 14.91 -7.17 6.87
CA LEU A 94 13.91 -8.12 7.33
C LEU A 94 13.13 -7.60 8.53
N SER A 95 13.84 -7.04 9.53
CA SER A 95 13.21 -6.46 10.73
C SER A 95 12.35 -5.23 10.41
N LEU A 96 12.84 -4.32 9.56
CA LEU A 96 12.04 -3.16 9.13
C LEU A 96 10.79 -3.60 8.38
N LEU A 97 10.91 -4.55 7.46
CA LEU A 97 9.77 -5.05 6.69
C LEU A 97 8.76 -5.76 7.59
N SER A 98 9.20 -6.60 8.53
CA SER A 98 8.30 -7.28 9.47
C SER A 98 7.58 -6.30 10.39
N ILE A 99 8.28 -5.29 10.93
CA ILE A 99 7.68 -4.21 11.73
C ILE A 99 6.64 -3.42 10.93
N LEU A 100 6.94 -3.08 9.68
CA LEU A 100 5.99 -2.35 8.83
C LEU A 100 4.72 -3.18 8.57
N ILE A 101 4.88 -4.46 8.23
CA ILE A 101 3.75 -5.36 7.94
C ILE A 101 2.92 -5.61 9.21
N SER A 102 3.57 -5.86 10.35
CA SER A 102 2.87 -6.09 11.61
C SER A 102 2.04 -4.89 12.01
N ASN A 103 2.66 -3.71 12.04
CA ASN A 103 1.98 -2.47 12.42
C ASN A 103 0.83 -2.17 11.47
N TYR A 104 1.02 -2.34 10.17
CA TYR A 104 -0.02 -2.14 9.18
C TYR A 104 -1.23 -3.06 9.40
N ILE A 105 -0.99 -4.35 9.65
CA ILE A 105 -2.07 -5.31 9.93
C ILE A 105 -2.78 -4.95 11.24
N PHE A 106 -2.05 -4.66 12.30
CA PHE A 106 -2.63 -4.32 13.61
C PHE A 106 -3.46 -3.03 13.58
N ILE A 107 -2.95 -1.98 12.94
CA ILE A 107 -3.68 -0.71 12.78
C ILE A 107 -5.01 -0.96 12.05
N ASN A 108 -4.97 -1.69 10.94
CA ASN A 108 -6.16 -1.97 10.15
C ASN A 108 -7.16 -2.87 10.89
N LEU A 109 -6.69 -3.91 11.59
CA LEU A 109 -7.54 -4.76 12.43
C LEU A 109 -8.21 -3.95 13.54
N LYS A 110 -7.46 -3.07 14.22
CA LYS A 110 -8.01 -2.20 15.26
C LYS A 110 -9.13 -1.32 14.72
N ILE A 111 -8.95 -0.73 13.52
CA ILE A 111 -9.98 0.12 12.91
C ILE A 111 -11.21 -0.70 12.54
N ILE A 112 -11.05 -1.89 11.96
CA ILE A 112 -12.17 -2.78 11.61
C ILE A 112 -12.94 -3.22 12.86
N LEU A 113 -12.24 -3.62 13.93
CA LEU A 113 -12.88 -4.04 15.17
C LEU A 113 -13.65 -2.89 15.82
N ASN A 114 -13.08 -1.68 15.83
CA ASN A 114 -13.75 -0.48 16.32
C ASN A 114 -14.99 -0.11 15.49
N LEU A 115 -15.00 -0.38 14.19
CA LEU A 115 -16.17 -0.17 13.33
C LEU A 115 -17.31 -1.15 13.62
N LEU A 116 -16.97 -2.40 13.99
CA LEU A 116 -17.94 -3.46 14.26
C LEU A 116 -18.51 -3.40 15.68
N MET A 117 -17.72 -2.96 16.65
CA MET A 117 -18.11 -2.89 18.05
C MET A 117 -18.53 -1.46 18.39
N ILE A 118 -19.85 -1.23 18.52
CA ILE A 118 -20.47 0.08 18.81
C ILE A 118 -19.99 0.68 20.15
N ASN A 119 -19.47 -0.15 21.06
CA ASN A 119 -18.91 0.28 22.33
C ASN A 119 -17.40 0.52 22.20
N ASN A 120 -17.00 1.80 22.21
CA ASN A 120 -15.61 2.28 22.24
C ASN A 120 -14.79 1.84 23.48
N GLU A 121 -15.34 0.98 24.34
CA GLU A 121 -14.75 0.57 25.63
C GLU A 121 -13.62 -0.44 25.49
N TYR A 122 -13.55 -1.16 24.35
CA TYR A 122 -12.42 -2.04 24.05
C TYR A 122 -11.54 -1.43 22.98
N LEU A 123 -10.81 -0.38 23.35
CA LEU A 123 -9.55 -0.10 22.66
C LEU A 123 -8.71 -1.37 22.81
N VAL A 124 -8.68 -2.22 21.77
CA VAL A 124 -7.83 -3.40 21.72
C VAL A 124 -6.39 -2.91 21.85
N GLN A 125 -5.91 -2.90 23.09
CA GLN A 125 -4.55 -2.53 23.43
C GLN A 125 -3.77 -3.83 23.28
N TYR A 126 -3.11 -3.97 22.14
CA TYR A 126 -2.26 -5.13 21.91
C TYR A 126 -1.05 -5.04 22.82
N ASP A 127 -0.89 -6.03 23.70
CA ASP A 127 0.29 -6.17 24.55
C ASP A 127 1.58 -6.11 23.71
N ILE A 128 2.57 -5.36 24.18
CA ILE A 128 3.86 -5.17 23.51
C ILE A 128 4.50 -6.53 23.21
N ASP A 129 4.43 -7.47 24.16
CA ASP A 129 4.99 -8.81 24.01
C ASP A 129 4.34 -9.61 22.87
N LYS A 130 3.02 -9.47 22.69
CA LYS A 130 2.28 -10.10 21.59
C LYS A 130 2.63 -9.46 20.24
N GLN A 131 2.89 -8.15 20.22
CA GLN A 131 3.35 -7.46 19.00
C GLN A 131 4.74 -7.94 18.58
N ILE A 132 5.67 -8.08 19.53
CA ILE A 132 7.01 -8.61 19.27
C ILE A 132 6.93 -10.04 18.72
N LEU A 133 6.12 -10.92 19.33
CA LEU A 133 5.88 -12.27 18.83
C LEU A 133 5.40 -12.25 17.37
N PHE A 134 4.43 -11.39 17.05
CA PHE A 134 3.89 -11.27 15.71
C PHE A 134 4.93 -10.75 14.70
N ILE A 135 5.80 -9.81 15.10
CA ILE A 135 6.94 -9.33 14.30
C ILE A 135 7.90 -10.49 13.98
N VAL A 136 8.19 -11.34 14.97
CA VAL A 136 9.05 -12.52 14.75
C VAL A 136 8.38 -13.50 13.80
N ILE A 137 7.10 -13.82 13.99
CA ILE A 137 6.35 -14.74 13.12
C ILE A 137 6.33 -14.22 11.67
N THR A 138 6.04 -12.92 11.47
CA THR A 138 6.05 -12.31 10.14
C THR A 138 7.43 -12.34 9.50
N SER A 139 8.51 -12.13 10.27
CA SER A 139 9.89 -12.27 9.76
C SER A 139 10.18 -13.69 9.27
N ILE A 140 9.73 -14.73 9.98
CA ILE A 140 9.90 -16.13 9.58
C ILE A 140 9.14 -16.40 8.26
N PHE A 141 7.90 -15.92 8.16
CA PHE A 141 7.11 -16.08 6.94
C PHE A 141 7.68 -15.32 5.74
N LEU A 142 8.44 -14.24 5.93
CA LEU A 142 9.06 -13.50 4.83
C LEU A 142 10.22 -14.26 4.18
N ILE A 143 10.84 -15.22 4.88
CA ILE A 143 11.98 -16.01 4.37
C ILE A 143 11.53 -16.96 3.26
N PHE A 144 10.40 -17.67 3.44
CA PHE A 144 9.96 -18.64 2.44
C PHE A 144 9.23 -17.98 1.27
N LYS A 145 9.62 -18.35 0.04
CA LYS A 145 9.08 -17.75 -1.19
C LYS A 145 7.54 -17.81 -1.29
N LYS A 146 6.94 -18.94 -0.90
CA LYS A 146 5.47 -19.14 -0.95
C LYS A 146 4.74 -18.27 0.06
N THR A 147 5.18 -18.26 1.32
CA THR A 147 4.55 -17.49 2.41
C THR A 147 4.77 -15.99 2.24
N LYS A 148 5.94 -15.56 1.75
CA LYS A 148 6.21 -14.17 1.37
C LYS A 148 5.17 -13.64 0.38
N PHE A 149 4.83 -14.43 -0.64
CA PHE A 149 3.84 -14.06 -1.63
C PHE A 149 2.42 -14.02 -1.05
N LEU A 150 2.09 -14.97 -0.16
CA LEU A 150 0.82 -14.99 0.54
C LEU A 150 0.65 -13.76 1.44
N LEU A 151 1.68 -13.38 2.20
CA LEU A 151 1.68 -12.15 3.01
C LEU A 151 1.40 -10.91 2.15
N LYS A 152 2.05 -10.80 0.98
CA LYS A 152 1.78 -9.69 0.06
C LYS A 152 0.33 -9.64 -0.40
N LYS A 153 -0.29 -10.78 -0.70
CA LYS A 153 -1.72 -10.83 -1.03
C LYS A 153 -2.59 -10.35 0.13
N ILE A 154 -2.30 -10.79 1.36
CA ILE A 154 -3.05 -10.39 2.57
C ILE A 154 -2.97 -8.87 2.78
N ILE A 155 -1.79 -8.27 2.59
CA ILE A 155 -1.59 -6.82 2.73
C ILE A 155 -2.45 -6.07 1.70
N LEU A 156 -2.49 -6.54 0.45
CA LEU A 156 -3.27 -5.92 -0.61
C LEU A 156 -4.78 -6.10 -0.42
N THR A 157 -5.24 -7.26 0.08
CA THR A 157 -6.65 -7.44 0.44
C THR A 157 -7.03 -6.53 1.61
N ASN A 158 -6.16 -6.37 2.60
CA ASN A 158 -6.39 -5.44 3.71
C ASN A 158 -6.50 -3.99 3.21
N PHE A 159 -5.60 -3.59 2.30
CA PHE A 159 -5.68 -2.29 1.64
C PHE A 159 -7.03 -2.09 0.92
N PHE A 160 -7.51 -3.11 0.20
CA PHE A 160 -8.79 -3.05 -0.51
C PHE A 160 -9.97 -2.86 0.44
N ILE A 161 -10.08 -3.70 1.47
CA ILE A 161 -11.16 -3.62 2.47
C ILE A 161 -11.18 -2.23 3.10
N PHE A 162 -10.00 -1.73 3.51
CA PHE A 162 -9.89 -0.42 4.12
C PHE A 162 -10.29 0.73 3.18
N SER A 163 -9.91 0.63 1.90
CA SER A 163 -10.33 1.61 0.90
C SER A 163 -11.85 1.62 0.67
N ILE A 164 -12.51 0.46 0.71
CA ILE A 164 -13.97 0.35 0.63
C ILE A 164 -14.62 1.02 1.83
N ILE A 165 -14.14 0.73 3.04
CA ILE A 165 -14.65 1.31 4.28
C ILE A 165 -14.56 2.83 4.24
N ASN A 166 -13.40 3.37 3.85
CA ASN A 166 -13.22 4.82 3.80
C ASN A 166 -14.07 5.46 2.70
N TRP A 167 -14.20 4.82 1.54
CA TRP A 167 -15.06 5.31 0.47
C TRP A 167 -16.54 5.32 0.87
N TYR A 168 -16.99 4.24 1.50
CA TYR A 168 -18.35 4.15 2.05
C TYR A 168 -18.59 5.24 3.09
N SER A 169 -17.68 5.41 4.05
CA SER A 169 -17.77 6.46 5.07
C SER A 169 -17.84 7.85 4.47
N GLN A 170 -17.06 8.13 3.41
CA GLN A 170 -17.09 9.43 2.74
C GLN A 170 -18.44 9.75 2.10
N ILE A 171 -19.07 8.79 1.42
CA ILE A 171 -20.39 9.00 0.77
C ILE A 171 -21.46 9.28 1.81
N ASN A 172 -21.36 8.59 2.93
CA ASN A 172 -22.33 8.60 3.99
C ASN A 172 -22.19 9.81 4.94
N ASN A 173 -21.00 10.42 5.01
CA ASN A 173 -20.71 11.61 5.80
C ASN A 173 -21.26 12.94 5.22
N SER A 174 -22.14 12.93 4.22
CA SER A 174 -23.03 14.07 3.96
C SER A 174 -24.28 14.06 4.88
N SER A 175 -24.53 13.00 5.66
CA SER A 175 -25.65 12.92 6.62
C SER A 175 -25.35 12.20 7.94
N LEU A 176 -24.15 11.65 8.14
CA LEU A 176 -23.79 10.83 9.30
C LEU A 176 -23.05 11.54 10.44
N ASN A 177 -23.16 12.86 10.52
CA ASN A 177 -22.63 13.63 11.66
C ASN A 177 -23.32 13.29 13.00
N ASN A 178 -24.50 12.67 12.99
CA ASN A 178 -25.34 12.55 14.20
C ASN A 178 -25.55 11.12 14.74
N VAL A 179 -25.16 10.06 14.02
CA VAL A 179 -25.56 8.68 14.39
C VAL A 179 -24.37 7.75 14.68
N ILE A 180 -23.13 8.17 14.40
CA ILE A 180 -21.95 7.39 14.79
C ILE A 180 -21.09 8.27 15.69
N PRO A 181 -21.00 8.00 17.00
CA PRO A 181 -20.05 8.69 17.86
C PRO A 181 -18.66 8.16 17.53
N PHE A 182 -18.05 8.67 16.45
CA PHE A 182 -16.62 8.56 16.19
C PHE A 182 -15.84 9.48 17.14
N ASN A 183 -16.05 9.29 18.45
CA ASN A 183 -15.13 9.75 19.49
C ASN A 183 -13.94 8.79 19.65
N ILE A 184 -13.49 8.18 18.55
CA ILE A 184 -12.26 7.40 18.52
C ILE A 184 -11.22 8.29 17.89
N PHE A 185 -10.72 9.23 18.68
CA PHE A 185 -9.31 9.51 18.88
C PHE A 185 -9.26 10.77 19.73
N LYS A 186 -8.63 10.69 20.89
CA LYS A 186 -8.00 11.83 21.55
C LYS A 186 -6.75 12.26 20.73
N PHE A 187 -6.98 12.46 19.43
CA PHE A 187 -6.22 13.14 18.39
C PHE A 187 -7.32 13.86 17.59
N GLU A 188 -7.87 14.92 18.17
CA GLU A 188 -9.13 15.58 17.79
C GLU A 188 -9.16 16.23 16.38
N ASN A 189 -8.25 15.90 15.45
CA ASN A 189 -8.14 16.58 14.16
C ASN A 189 -7.64 15.70 12.98
N ILE A 190 -7.76 14.38 13.02
CA ILE A 190 -7.39 13.52 11.88
C ILE A 190 -8.63 13.26 11.00
N ASN A 191 -8.85 14.12 10.01
CA ASN A 191 -9.85 13.94 8.96
C ASN A 191 -9.71 12.54 8.31
N PHE A 192 -10.81 11.88 7.93
CA PHE A 192 -10.80 10.61 7.17
C PHE A 192 -9.92 10.65 5.91
N VAL A 193 -9.76 11.84 5.32
CA VAL A 193 -8.79 12.14 4.26
C VAL A 193 -7.37 11.69 4.65
N ASN A 194 -6.93 12.05 5.86
CA ASN A 194 -5.61 11.71 6.38
C ASN A 194 -5.45 10.20 6.57
N ILE A 195 -6.53 9.47 6.89
CA ILE A 195 -6.48 8.02 7.10
C ILE A 195 -6.21 7.28 5.78
N ASN A 196 -6.86 7.68 4.68
CA ASN A 196 -6.58 7.13 3.36
C ASN A 196 -5.13 7.43 2.91
N PHE A 197 -4.66 8.66 3.14
CA PHE A 197 -3.27 9.02 2.86
C PHE A 197 -2.27 8.17 3.62
N VAL A 198 -2.48 8.02 4.92
CA VAL A 198 -1.64 7.18 5.79
C VAL A 198 -1.62 5.75 5.27
N ASN A 199 -2.77 5.18 4.89
CA ASN A 199 -2.87 3.83 4.33
C ASN A 199 -2.02 3.66 3.05
N ILE A 200 -2.07 4.64 2.14
CA ILE A 200 -1.29 4.63 0.89
C ILE A 200 0.21 4.79 1.17
N ILE A 201 0.59 5.66 2.10
CA ILE A 201 2.00 5.88 2.49
C ILE A 201 2.57 4.60 3.13
N PHE A 202 1.82 3.94 4.01
CA PHE A 202 2.22 2.65 4.57
C PHE A 202 2.42 1.61 3.46
N LEU A 203 1.49 1.53 2.50
CA LEU A 203 1.61 0.58 1.40
C LEU A 203 2.83 0.88 0.51
N LEU A 204 3.14 2.15 0.24
CA LEU A 204 4.37 2.56 -0.44
C LEU A 204 5.63 2.09 0.32
N ALA A 205 5.68 2.30 1.64
CA ALA A 205 6.79 1.88 2.48
C ALA A 205 6.96 0.35 2.47
N ILE A 206 5.85 -0.39 2.55
CA ILE A 206 5.86 -1.85 2.46
C ILE A 206 6.36 -2.31 1.08
N GLU A 207 5.86 -1.75 -0.02
CA GLU A 207 6.25 -2.18 -1.37
C GLU A 207 7.72 -1.93 -1.69
N THR A 208 8.24 -0.77 -1.25
CA THR A 208 9.67 -0.45 -1.41
C THR A 208 10.55 -1.39 -0.59
N MET A 209 10.20 -1.66 0.67
CA MET A 209 10.92 -2.64 1.49
C MET A 209 10.76 -4.07 0.99
N PHE A 210 9.61 -4.44 0.45
CA PHE A 210 9.35 -5.75 -0.12
C PHE A 210 10.15 -5.98 -1.40
N TYR A 211 10.35 -4.93 -2.21
CA TYR A 211 11.30 -4.97 -3.32
C TYR A 211 12.71 -5.27 -2.81
N LEU A 212 13.20 -4.51 -1.82
CA LEU A 212 14.56 -4.65 -1.29
C LEU A 212 14.78 -6.05 -0.71
N TRP A 213 13.82 -6.55 0.07
CA TRP A 213 13.84 -7.90 0.58
C TRP A 213 13.84 -8.94 -0.54
N SER A 214 13.03 -8.74 -1.60
CA SER A 214 12.98 -9.67 -2.73
C SER A 214 14.26 -9.70 -3.55
N TYR A 215 15.03 -8.60 -3.58
CA TYR A 215 16.35 -8.55 -4.18
C TYR A 215 17.35 -9.42 -3.41
N ILE A 216 17.41 -9.25 -2.09
CA ILE A 216 18.34 -9.96 -1.22
C ILE A 216 17.99 -11.45 -1.12
N SER A 217 16.68 -11.77 -1.03
CA SER A 217 16.18 -13.13 -0.91
C SER A 217 16.04 -13.84 -2.28
N TYR A 218 16.69 -13.35 -3.33
CA TYR A 218 16.49 -13.89 -4.68
C TYR A 218 17.27 -15.19 -4.87
N ASN A 219 16.59 -16.22 -5.40
CA ASN A 219 17.16 -17.54 -5.68
C ASN A 219 18.02 -18.09 -4.52
N SER A 220 19.30 -18.34 -4.76
CA SER A 220 20.25 -18.93 -3.82
C SER A 220 21.08 -17.89 -3.05
N TYR A 221 20.82 -16.59 -3.16
CA TYR A 221 21.70 -15.57 -2.56
C TYR A 221 21.82 -15.64 -1.05
N LEU A 222 20.73 -16.01 -0.36
CA LEU A 222 20.76 -16.23 1.08
C LEU A 222 21.47 -17.53 1.46
N SER A 223 21.42 -18.58 0.63
CA SER A 223 22.14 -19.83 0.88
C SER A 223 23.64 -19.69 0.59
N ASP A 224 23.96 -18.98 -0.49
CA ASP A 224 25.32 -18.79 -0.99
C ASP A 224 26.05 -17.67 -0.23
N TRP A 225 25.34 -16.96 0.66
CA TRP A 225 25.86 -15.85 1.46
C TRP A 225 26.49 -14.72 0.62
N ASN A 226 25.96 -14.52 -0.58
CA ASN A 226 26.53 -13.62 -1.57
C ASN A 226 25.43 -13.00 -2.43
N VAL A 227 25.32 -11.66 -2.40
CA VAL A 227 24.37 -10.91 -3.22
C VAL A 227 25.15 -10.02 -4.19
N PRO A 228 24.92 -10.13 -5.51
CA PRO A 228 25.55 -9.24 -6.46
C PRO A 228 25.12 -7.79 -6.20
N ARG A 229 26.00 -6.83 -6.51
CA ARG A 229 25.65 -5.41 -6.39
C ARG A 229 24.64 -5.03 -7.49
N PRO A 230 23.59 -4.24 -7.19
CA PRO A 230 22.54 -3.94 -8.17
C PRO A 230 23.06 -3.09 -9.32
N TYR A 231 22.69 -3.48 -10.54
CA TYR A 231 22.94 -2.68 -11.74
C TYR A 231 21.90 -1.57 -11.89
N LYS A 232 22.22 -0.49 -12.64
CA LYS A 232 21.28 0.63 -12.87
C LYS A 232 19.87 0.17 -13.30
N LYS A 233 19.79 -0.86 -14.16
CA LYS A 233 18.51 -1.42 -14.63
C LYS A 233 17.71 -2.10 -13.52
N GLU A 234 18.37 -2.65 -12.52
CA GLU A 234 17.73 -3.34 -11.41
C GLU A 234 17.16 -2.36 -10.40
N VAL A 235 17.72 -1.15 -10.27
CA VAL A 235 17.15 -0.09 -9.41
C VAL A 235 15.89 0.55 -10.03
N THR A 236 15.72 0.49 -11.36
CA THR A 236 14.57 1.11 -12.05
C THR A 236 13.17 0.72 -11.53
N PRO A 237 12.89 -0.53 -11.12
CA PRO A 237 11.59 -0.90 -10.58
C PRO A 237 11.26 -0.19 -9.26
N ILE A 238 12.25 0.13 -8.40
CA ILE A 238 12.03 0.92 -7.17
C ILE A 238 11.46 2.29 -7.55
N PHE A 239 12.09 2.97 -8.51
CA PHE A 239 11.60 4.26 -8.98
C PHE A 239 10.19 4.15 -9.57
N ASN A 240 9.87 3.07 -10.29
CA ASN A 240 8.53 2.85 -10.82
C ASN A 240 7.49 2.66 -9.70
N VAL A 241 7.84 1.97 -8.60
CA VAL A 241 6.99 1.86 -7.41
C VAL A 241 6.72 3.24 -6.83
N ILE A 242 7.78 4.02 -6.57
CA ILE A 242 7.68 5.35 -5.97
C ILE A 242 6.82 6.28 -6.85
N ILE A 243 7.11 6.36 -8.15
CA ILE A 243 6.35 7.21 -9.09
C ILE A 243 4.88 6.79 -9.13
N PHE A 244 4.59 5.48 -9.18
CA PHE A 244 3.22 5.00 -9.20
C PHE A 244 2.43 5.45 -7.97
N TYR A 245 2.98 5.25 -6.76
CA TYR A 245 2.32 5.64 -5.53
C TYR A 245 2.23 7.16 -5.35
N LEU A 246 3.21 7.94 -5.84
CA LEU A 246 3.09 9.40 -5.87
C LEU A 246 1.91 9.87 -6.72
N LEU A 247 1.65 9.22 -7.86
CA LEU A 247 0.47 9.51 -8.67
C LEU A 247 -0.83 9.16 -7.95
N VAL A 248 -0.86 8.06 -7.19
CA VAL A 248 -2.02 7.68 -6.36
C VAL A 248 -2.25 8.68 -5.24
N ILE A 249 -1.19 9.14 -4.56
CA ILE A 249 -1.27 10.19 -3.53
C ILE A 249 -1.80 11.48 -4.16
N LEU A 250 -1.29 11.87 -5.33
CA LEU A 250 -1.75 13.07 -6.04
C LEU A 250 -3.23 12.97 -6.41
N TYR A 251 -3.67 11.82 -6.93
CA TYR A 251 -5.08 11.55 -7.22
C TYR A 251 -5.98 11.81 -6.01
N TYR A 252 -5.67 11.20 -4.86
CA TYR A 252 -6.47 11.36 -3.65
C TYR A 252 -6.39 12.78 -3.08
N SER A 253 -5.28 13.48 -3.25
CA SER A 253 -5.15 14.89 -2.83
C SER A 253 -6.09 15.81 -3.57
N ILE A 254 -6.36 15.53 -4.85
CA ILE A 254 -7.31 16.31 -5.63
C ILE A 254 -8.73 15.93 -5.25
N LEU A 255 -9.03 14.63 -5.11
CA LEU A 255 -10.37 14.13 -4.79
C LEU A 255 -10.91 14.66 -3.45
N PHE A 256 -10.05 14.77 -2.44
CA PHE A 256 -10.42 15.05 -1.06
C PHE A 256 -10.23 16.51 -0.60
N LYS A 257 -9.68 17.36 -1.46
CA LYS A 257 -9.59 18.81 -1.22
C LYS A 257 -10.90 19.52 -1.53
#